data_AF-A0A0Q3BHE1-F1
#
_entry.id   AF-A0A0Q3BHE1-F1
#
_cell.length_a   1.000
_cell.length_b   1.000
_cell.length_c   1.000
_cell.angle_alpha   90.00
_cell.angle_beta   90.00
_cell.angle_gamma   90.00
#
_symmetry.space_group_name_H-M   'P 1'
#
loop_
_entity.id
_entity.type
_entity.pdbx_description
1 polymer ?
#
loop_
_entity_poly.entity_id
_entity_poly.type
_entity_poly.pdbx_seq_one_letter_code
_entity_poly.pdbx_strand_id
1 'polypeptide(L)'
;MEASTGIEPVYTDLQSSLYSSSIKGLAPKTYQDKGSTKPEPDTAPIRPSARTNFGKTGKPRHKRAARSIAYALTQQSPDAYACLPIIFRARLDQIERAMIAWAALTSLDCDTAQEVASVALKGAGYPLPSEVDAMDDARWWAARASRQEVKAFALASFEAMPLTDRQAFLAYVSAARAAA
;
A
#
# COMPACT_ATOMS: atom_id res chain seq x y z
N MET A 1 -35.00 -5.29 -27.42
CA MET A 1 -33.90 -5.08 -28.38
C MET A 1 -32.69 -4.69 -27.57
N GLU A 2 -31.93 -5.70 -27.16
CA GLU A 2 -30.64 -5.54 -26.48
C GLU A 2 -29.58 -5.30 -27.56
N ALA A 3 -28.83 -4.21 -27.45
CA ALA A 3 -27.66 -3.97 -28.28
C ALA A 3 -26.42 -4.00 -27.37
N SER A 4 -25.74 -5.14 -27.46
CA SER A 4 -24.41 -5.41 -26.92
C SER A 4 -23.38 -4.53 -27.62
N THR A 5 -22.58 -3.78 -26.85
CA THR A 5 -21.31 -3.22 -27.32
C THR A 5 -20.20 -3.84 -26.50
N GLY A 6 -19.59 -4.88 -27.07
CA GLY A 6 -18.43 -5.57 -26.57
C GLY A 6 -17.18 -4.69 -26.64
N ILE A 7 -16.70 -4.28 -25.48
CA ILE A 7 -15.33 -3.83 -25.28
C ILE A 7 -14.79 -4.67 -24.14
N GLU A 8 -14.15 -5.80 -24.48
CA GLU A 8 -13.37 -6.55 -23.52
C GLU A 8 -12.09 -5.77 -23.19
N PRO A 9 -11.72 -5.60 -21.90
CA PRO A 9 -10.44 -5.04 -21.54
C PRO A 9 -9.34 -6.09 -21.75
N VAL A 10 -8.63 -5.94 -22.86
CA VAL A 10 -7.32 -6.54 -23.13
C VAL A 10 -6.31 -5.97 -22.13
N TYR A 11 -6.29 -6.44 -20.87
CA TYR A 11 -5.20 -6.12 -19.93
C TYR A 11 -4.99 -7.13 -18.79
N THR A 12 -5.44 -8.38 -18.93
CA THR A 12 -5.41 -9.35 -17.82
C THR A 12 -4.39 -10.49 -17.95
N ASP A 13 -3.69 -10.63 -19.09
CA ASP A 13 -2.97 -11.88 -19.37
C ASP A 13 -1.45 -11.87 -19.18
N LEU A 14 -0.83 -10.74 -18.82
CA LEU A 14 0.62 -10.71 -18.55
C LEU A 14 1.01 -10.65 -17.06
N GLN A 15 0.06 -10.38 -16.15
CA GLN A 15 0.31 -10.51 -14.70
C GLN A 15 -0.28 -11.80 -14.10
N SER A 16 -1.26 -12.43 -14.75
CA SER A 16 -1.88 -13.67 -14.24
C SER A 16 -0.99 -14.90 -14.40
N SER A 17 -0.22 -15.02 -15.49
CA SER A 17 0.62 -16.19 -15.77
C SER A 17 1.83 -16.32 -14.83
N LEU A 18 2.45 -15.18 -14.48
CA LEU A 18 3.56 -15.15 -13.52
C LEU A 18 3.10 -15.33 -12.06
N TYR A 19 1.84 -14.99 -11.73
CA TYR A 19 1.28 -15.15 -10.38
C TYR A 19 0.62 -16.52 -10.15
N SER A 20 -0.01 -17.10 -11.19
CA SER A 20 -0.71 -18.40 -11.14
C SER A 20 0.22 -19.61 -10.96
N SER A 21 1.44 -19.53 -11.48
CA SER A 21 2.41 -20.63 -11.38
C SER A 21 2.92 -20.88 -9.94
N SER A 22 2.63 -19.98 -8.99
CA SER A 22 3.09 -20.09 -7.59
C SER A 22 2.01 -20.59 -6.60
N ILE A 23 0.72 -20.60 -6.97
CA ILE A 23 -0.41 -20.79 -6.03
C ILE A 23 -1.16 -22.14 -6.22
N LYS A 24 -0.72 -23.05 -7.10
CA LYS A 24 -1.39 -24.37 -7.30
C LYS A 24 -1.24 -25.37 -6.14
N GLY A 25 -0.75 -24.96 -4.96
CA GLY A 25 -0.45 -25.85 -3.84
C GLY A 25 -1.40 -25.82 -2.64
N LEU A 26 -2.35 -24.88 -2.57
CA LEU A 26 -3.13 -24.67 -1.34
C LEU A 26 -4.64 -24.64 -1.60
N ALA A 27 -5.25 -25.82 -1.62
CA ALA A 27 -6.69 -25.96 -1.40
C ALA A 27 -6.91 -26.76 -0.10
N PRO A 28 -7.68 -26.26 0.89
CA PRO A 28 -7.99 -27.03 2.09
C PRO A 28 -9.18 -27.97 1.79
N LYS A 29 -8.99 -29.28 1.93
CA LYS A 29 -10.12 -30.21 2.06
C LYS A 29 -10.53 -30.27 3.53
N THR A 30 -11.82 -30.03 3.76
CA THR A 30 -12.52 -30.05 5.05
C THR A 30 -12.35 -31.38 5.78
N TYR A 31 -12.04 -31.32 7.08
CA TYR A 31 -11.92 -32.48 7.96
C TYR A 31 -13.25 -32.76 8.68
N GLN A 32 -13.77 -33.99 8.57
CA GLN A 32 -14.69 -34.56 9.55
C GLN A 32 -14.09 -35.86 10.11
N ASP A 33 -14.02 -35.92 11.43
CA ASP A 33 -13.46 -36.97 12.27
C ASP A 33 -14.40 -38.18 12.41
N LYS A 34 -13.91 -39.41 12.19
CA LYS A 34 -14.36 -40.63 12.91
C LYS A 34 -13.28 -41.72 12.93
N GLY A 35 -12.80 -42.06 14.14
CA GLY A 35 -12.57 -43.44 14.56
C GLY A 35 -11.16 -44.03 14.37
N SER A 36 -10.54 -44.40 15.48
CA SER A 36 -9.15 -44.85 15.65
C SER A 36 -8.92 -46.35 15.40
N THR A 37 -7.80 -46.72 14.75
CA THR A 37 -7.05 -47.99 14.96
C THR A 37 -5.54 -47.77 14.78
N LYS A 38 -4.70 -48.50 15.55
CA LYS A 38 -3.24 -48.30 15.67
C LYS A 38 -2.44 -48.80 14.44
N PRO A 39 -1.28 -48.20 14.10
CA PRO A 39 -0.55 -48.52 12.86
C PRO A 39 0.49 -49.66 13.00
N GLU A 40 0.71 -50.36 11.87
CA GLU A 40 1.67 -51.45 11.61
C GLU A 40 3.12 -50.92 11.45
N PRO A 41 4.17 -51.69 11.84
CA PRO A 41 5.51 -51.16 12.09
C PRO A 41 6.33 -50.74 10.86
N ASP A 42 5.87 -51.01 9.63
CA ASP A 42 6.56 -50.60 8.39
C ASP A 42 6.09 -49.26 7.81
N THR A 43 5.17 -48.57 8.50
CA THR A 43 4.74 -47.21 8.17
C THR A 43 5.36 -46.21 9.14
N ALA A 44 6.68 -46.04 9.10
CA ALA A 44 7.31 -44.94 9.83
C ALA A 44 6.74 -43.62 9.29
N PRO A 45 6.06 -42.80 10.11
CA PRO A 45 5.52 -41.54 9.61
C PRO A 45 6.70 -40.64 9.23
N ILE A 46 6.59 -39.98 8.08
CA ILE A 46 7.34 -38.77 7.80
C ILE A 46 7.13 -37.90 9.04
N ARG A 47 8.18 -37.77 9.87
CA ARG A 47 8.13 -36.86 11.03
C ARG A 47 7.71 -35.51 10.46
N PRO A 48 6.64 -34.86 10.95
CA PRO A 48 6.35 -33.50 10.55
C PRO A 48 7.61 -32.70 10.81
N SER A 49 8.22 -32.18 9.74
CA SER A 49 9.44 -31.37 9.83
C SER A 49 9.18 -30.35 10.92
N ALA A 50 10.02 -30.38 11.96
CA ALA A 50 9.86 -29.65 13.20
C ALA A 50 9.11 -28.34 12.96
N ARG A 51 7.89 -28.25 13.49
CA ARG A 51 7.07 -27.04 13.49
C ARG A 51 8.01 -25.87 13.77
N THR A 52 8.36 -25.07 12.77
CA THR A 52 9.41 -24.07 12.87
C THR A 52 8.92 -23.12 13.94
N ASN A 53 9.51 -23.21 15.14
CA ASN A 53 9.19 -22.29 16.21
C ASN A 53 9.67 -20.92 15.74
N PHE A 54 8.81 -20.13 15.11
CA PHE A 54 9.09 -18.74 14.73
C PHE A 54 9.57 -17.93 15.95
N GLY A 55 9.18 -18.35 17.16
CA GLY A 55 9.68 -17.83 18.43
C GLY A 55 11.18 -18.02 18.65
N LYS A 56 11.84 -19.01 18.03
CA LYS A 56 13.27 -19.28 18.15
C LYS A 56 14.12 -18.55 17.10
N THR A 57 13.58 -18.22 15.92
CA THR A 57 14.35 -17.69 14.78
C THR A 57 14.28 -16.17 14.60
N GLY A 58 13.29 -15.47 15.18
CA GLY A 58 13.17 -14.02 15.03
C GLY A 58 14.27 -13.21 15.76
N LYS A 59 14.85 -12.22 15.07
CA LYS A 59 15.81 -11.29 15.69
C LYS A 59 15.15 -10.54 16.86
N PRO A 60 15.89 -10.15 17.92
CA PRO A 60 15.32 -9.44 19.07
C PRO A 60 14.53 -8.16 18.70
N ARG A 61 14.99 -7.44 17.66
CA ARG A 61 14.31 -6.24 17.15
C ARG A 61 12.92 -6.57 16.57
N HIS A 62 12.81 -7.66 15.82
CA HIS A 62 11.55 -8.13 15.21
C HIS A 62 10.57 -8.61 16.27
N LYS A 63 11.06 -9.36 17.27
CA LYS A 63 10.24 -9.82 18.40
C LYS A 63 9.62 -8.67 19.18
N ARG A 64 10.38 -7.58 19.40
CA ARG A 64 9.87 -6.38 20.08
C ARG A 64 8.79 -5.66 19.27
N ALA A 65 8.99 -5.51 17.96
CA ALA A 65 7.97 -4.94 17.07
C ALA A 65 6.71 -5.81 16.98
N ALA A 66 6.85 -7.13 16.89
CA ALA A 66 5.71 -8.05 16.89
C ALA A 66 4.94 -7.98 18.22
N ARG A 67 5.65 -7.87 19.35
CA ARG A 67 5.03 -7.76 20.67
C ARG A 67 4.28 -6.43 20.85
N SER A 68 4.75 -5.31 20.30
CA SER A 68 4.01 -4.06 20.35
C SER A 68 2.70 -4.12 19.55
N ILE A 69 2.69 -4.82 18.41
CA ILE A 69 1.46 -5.09 17.66
C ILE A 69 0.49 -5.91 18.52
N ALA A 70 0.98 -6.97 19.17
CA ALA A 70 0.15 -7.79 20.06
C ALA A 70 -0.50 -6.98 21.19
N TYR A 71 0.25 -6.06 21.81
CA TYR A 71 -0.30 -5.15 22.81
C TYR A 71 -1.36 -4.20 22.24
N ALA A 72 -1.10 -3.60 21.07
CA ALA A 72 -2.05 -2.71 20.41
C ALA A 72 -3.38 -3.43 20.11
N LEU A 73 -3.30 -4.65 19.57
CA LEU A 73 -4.46 -5.51 19.30
C LEU A 73 -5.23 -5.88 20.57
N THR A 74 -4.54 -6.06 21.70
CA THR A 74 -5.18 -6.43 22.98
C THR A 74 -5.96 -5.27 23.58
N GLN A 75 -5.50 -4.03 23.39
CA GLN A 75 -6.17 -2.84 23.96
C GLN A 75 -7.42 -2.43 23.19
N GLN A 76 -7.60 -2.88 21.94
CA GLN A 76 -8.77 -2.59 21.08
C GLN A 76 -9.13 -1.09 21.00
N SER A 77 -8.12 -0.21 21.14
CA SER A 77 -8.28 1.24 21.09
C SER A 77 -7.42 1.82 19.96
N PRO A 78 -7.93 2.80 19.18
CA PRO A 78 -7.13 3.50 18.17
C PRO A 78 -5.83 4.09 18.74
N ASP A 79 -5.86 4.59 19.97
CA ASP A 79 -4.71 5.21 20.64
C ASP A 79 -3.57 4.21 20.89
N ALA A 80 -3.88 2.93 21.04
CA ALA A 80 -2.89 1.88 21.25
C ALA A 80 -1.96 1.70 20.02
N TYR A 81 -2.42 2.12 18.84
CA TYR A 81 -1.66 2.07 17.59
C TYR A 81 -0.76 3.30 17.41
N ALA A 82 -0.99 4.40 18.15
CA ALA A 82 -0.28 5.67 17.98
C ALA A 82 1.23 5.56 18.21
N CYS A 83 1.66 4.64 19.08
CA CYS A 83 3.07 4.40 19.37
C CYS A 83 3.77 3.45 18.37
N LEU A 84 3.02 2.71 17.55
CA LEU A 84 3.60 1.74 16.62
C LEU A 84 4.57 2.36 15.60
N PRO A 85 4.31 3.53 15.00
CA PRO A 85 5.26 4.17 14.09
C PRO A 85 6.63 4.45 14.74
N ILE A 86 6.64 4.86 16.01
CA ILE A 86 7.87 5.12 16.77
C ILE A 86 8.63 3.81 16.99
N ILE A 87 7.93 2.77 17.43
CA ILE A 87 8.52 1.45 17.68
C ILE A 87 9.05 0.85 16.37
N PHE A 88 8.31 0.96 15.27
CA PHE A 88 8.72 0.47 13.95
C PHE A 88 9.96 1.20 13.45
N ARG A 89 10.04 2.53 13.58
CA ARG A 89 11.25 3.28 13.20
C ARG A 89 12.47 2.87 14.01
N ALA A 90 12.31 2.56 15.29
CA ALA A 90 13.40 2.17 16.17
C ALA A 90 13.85 0.70 16.01
N ARG A 91 13.02 -0.17 15.41
CA ARG A 91 13.22 -1.64 15.43
C ARG A 91 13.25 -2.30 14.07
N LEU A 92 12.70 -1.67 13.04
CA LEU A 92 12.56 -2.22 11.70
C LEU A 92 13.28 -1.33 10.69
N ASP A 93 13.87 -1.94 9.68
CA ASP A 93 14.51 -1.22 8.58
C ASP A 93 13.45 -0.67 7.62
N GLN A 94 13.83 0.26 6.73
CA GLN A 94 12.87 0.93 5.83
C GLN A 94 12.11 -0.07 4.94
N ILE A 95 12.80 -1.07 4.39
CA ILE A 95 12.20 -2.12 3.56
C ILE A 95 11.20 -2.95 4.37
N GLU A 96 11.55 -3.34 5.60
CA GLU A 96 10.67 -4.12 6.48
C GLU A 96 9.37 -3.35 6.78
N ARG A 97 9.46 -2.04 7.05
CA ARG A 97 8.28 -1.19 7.26
C ARG A 97 7.42 -1.05 6.01
N ALA A 98 8.04 -0.89 4.84
CA ALA A 98 7.33 -0.78 3.57
C ALA A 98 6.56 -2.08 3.26
N MET A 99 7.16 -3.25 3.48
CA MET A 99 6.50 -4.53 3.26
C MET A 99 5.33 -4.77 4.24
N ILE A 100 5.45 -4.34 5.49
CA ILE A 100 4.34 -4.41 6.46
C ILE A 100 3.21 -3.47 6.04
N ALA A 101 3.52 -2.24 5.61
CA ALA A 101 2.51 -1.30 5.13
C ALA A 101 1.79 -1.83 3.88
N TRP A 102 2.54 -2.39 2.92
CA TRP A 102 1.97 -3.06 1.76
C TRP A 102 1.05 -4.21 2.16
N ALA A 103 1.52 -5.14 3.00
CA ALA A 103 0.72 -6.27 3.45
C ALA A 103 -0.56 -5.84 4.17
N ALA A 104 -0.48 -4.81 5.02
CA ALA A 104 -1.63 -4.23 5.71
C ALA A 104 -2.63 -3.63 4.71
N LEU A 105 -2.18 -2.82 3.75
CA LEU A 105 -3.05 -2.22 2.74
C LEU A 105 -3.71 -3.26 1.84
N THR A 106 -2.98 -4.31 1.43
CA THR A 106 -3.54 -5.39 0.59
C THR A 106 -4.52 -6.31 1.33
N SER A 107 -4.61 -6.19 2.66
CA SER A 107 -5.57 -6.94 3.47
C SER A 107 -6.92 -6.25 3.63
N LEU A 108 -7.04 -5.01 3.16
CA LEU A 108 -8.26 -4.19 3.21
C LEU A 108 -8.98 -4.25 1.85
N ASP A 109 -10.27 -3.94 1.85
CA ASP A 109 -10.99 -3.65 0.59
C ASP A 109 -10.45 -2.36 -0.05
N CYS A 110 -10.76 -2.17 -1.35
CA CYS A 110 -10.21 -1.07 -2.15
C CYS A 110 -10.51 0.30 -1.54
N ASP A 111 -11.74 0.51 -1.06
CA ASP A 111 -12.18 1.81 -0.55
C ASP A 111 -11.50 2.11 0.79
N THR A 112 -11.51 1.14 1.72
CA THR A 112 -10.82 1.29 3.02
C THR A 112 -9.31 1.45 2.86
N ALA A 113 -8.68 0.70 1.94
CA ALA A 113 -7.25 0.84 1.66
C ALA A 113 -6.92 2.26 1.15
N GLN A 114 -7.76 2.81 0.28
CA GLN A 114 -7.60 4.16 -0.25
C GLN A 114 -7.79 5.21 0.84
N GLU A 115 -8.81 5.08 1.69
CA GLU A 115 -9.04 6.00 2.81
C GLU A 115 -7.84 6.02 3.77
N VAL A 116 -7.37 4.85 4.21
CA VAL A 116 -6.20 4.74 5.11
C VAL A 116 -4.95 5.32 4.46
N ALA A 117 -4.73 5.03 3.18
CA ALA A 117 -3.60 5.59 2.44
C ALA A 117 -3.70 7.11 2.34
N SER A 118 -4.88 7.68 2.10
CA SER A 118 -5.07 9.13 2.00
C SER A 118 -4.74 9.86 3.32
N VAL A 119 -5.21 9.31 4.45
CA VAL A 119 -4.93 9.84 5.79
C VAL A 119 -3.44 9.73 6.13
N ALA A 120 -2.80 8.61 5.76
CA ALA A 120 -1.39 8.37 6.02
C ALA A 120 -0.46 9.23 5.14
N LEU A 121 -0.82 9.40 3.86
CA LEU A 121 -0.03 10.15 2.88
C LEU A 121 -0.21 11.66 2.99
N LYS A 122 -1.29 12.13 3.63
CA LYS A 122 -1.61 13.55 3.78
C LYS A 122 -1.52 14.29 2.44
N GLY A 123 -2.27 13.83 1.44
CA GLY A 123 -2.51 14.63 0.24
C GLY A 123 -3.14 15.97 0.63
N ALA A 124 -2.81 17.03 -0.10
CA ALA A 124 -3.39 18.35 0.19
C ALA A 124 -4.88 18.40 -0.19
N GLY A 125 -5.38 17.42 -0.97
CA GLY A 125 -6.72 17.43 -1.50
C GLY A 125 -6.87 18.52 -2.55
N TYR A 126 -8.08 19.05 -2.72
CA TYR A 126 -8.32 20.13 -3.65
C TYR A 126 -7.58 21.42 -3.23
N PRO A 127 -7.01 22.18 -4.18
CA PRO A 127 -6.52 23.51 -3.89
C PRO A 127 -7.66 24.36 -3.35
N LEU A 128 -7.41 25.00 -2.21
CA LEU A 128 -8.36 25.91 -1.58
C LEU A 128 -8.57 27.15 -2.48
N PRO A 129 -9.75 27.80 -2.44
CA PRO A 129 -9.93 29.09 -3.08
C PRO A 129 -8.86 30.08 -2.61
N SER A 130 -8.31 30.88 -3.52
CA SER A 130 -7.34 31.91 -3.15
C SER A 130 -8.03 33.00 -2.33
N GLU A 131 -7.49 33.35 -1.16
CA GLU A 131 -8.09 34.40 -0.32
C GLU A 131 -7.46 35.78 -0.58
N VAL A 132 -6.13 35.86 -0.76
CA VAL A 132 -5.41 37.13 -0.93
C VAL A 132 -4.37 37.09 -2.05
N ASP A 133 -3.53 36.05 -2.11
CA ASP A 133 -2.52 35.88 -3.17
C ASP A 133 -2.56 34.43 -3.69
N ALA A 134 -3.06 34.29 -4.93
CA ALA A 134 -3.22 33.00 -5.58
C ALA A 134 -1.90 32.23 -5.75
N MET A 135 -0.75 32.91 -5.88
CA MET A 135 0.54 32.25 -6.04
C MET A 135 1.08 31.75 -4.70
N ASP A 136 0.92 32.52 -3.62
CA ASP A 136 1.34 32.06 -2.30
C ASP A 136 0.46 30.93 -1.78
N ASP A 137 -0.85 30.99 -2.02
CA ASP A 137 -1.79 29.90 -1.71
C ASP A 137 -1.46 28.63 -2.52
N ALA A 138 -1.17 28.77 -3.82
CA ALA A 138 -0.76 27.65 -4.66
C ALA A 138 0.57 27.02 -4.21
N ARG A 139 1.54 27.84 -3.79
CA ARG A 139 2.82 27.34 -3.23
C ARG A 139 2.63 26.61 -1.91
N TRP A 140 1.81 27.17 -1.03
CA TRP A 140 1.47 26.54 0.25
C TRP A 140 0.80 25.17 0.04
N TRP A 141 -0.16 25.10 -0.88
CA TRP A 141 -0.82 23.85 -1.25
C TRP A 141 0.16 22.84 -1.87
N ALA A 142 0.96 23.27 -2.85
CA ALA A 142 1.90 22.39 -3.55
C ALA A 142 2.97 21.79 -2.63
N ALA A 143 3.36 22.50 -1.56
CA ALA A 143 4.28 21.98 -0.54
C ALA A 143 3.70 20.83 0.29
N ARG A 144 2.37 20.67 0.30
CA ARG A 144 1.64 19.66 1.08
C ARG A 144 1.02 18.59 0.19
N ALA A 145 0.86 18.89 -1.10
CA ALA A 145 0.30 17.99 -2.08
C ALA A 145 1.24 16.81 -2.36
N SER A 146 0.66 15.65 -2.62
CA SER A 146 1.37 14.49 -3.12
C SER A 146 1.96 14.77 -4.52
N ARG A 147 2.98 14.00 -4.90
CA ARG A 147 3.59 14.12 -6.23
C ARG A 147 2.57 13.91 -7.36
N GLN A 148 1.56 13.09 -7.15
CA GLN A 148 0.49 12.84 -8.11
C GLN A 148 -0.42 14.06 -8.25
N GLU A 149 -0.86 14.64 -7.13
CA GLU A 149 -1.68 15.86 -7.11
C GLU A 149 -0.95 17.03 -7.78
N VAL A 150 0.32 17.28 -7.43
CA VAL A 150 1.09 18.36 -8.05
C VAL A 150 1.15 18.21 -9.57
N LYS A 151 1.38 17.00 -10.08
CA LYS A 151 1.44 16.75 -11.53
C LYS A 151 0.09 16.93 -12.21
N ALA A 152 -0.97 16.38 -11.63
CA ALA A 152 -2.31 16.44 -12.20
C ALA A 152 -2.80 17.89 -12.28
N PHE A 153 -2.69 18.63 -11.17
CA PHE A 153 -3.13 20.02 -11.11
C PHE A 153 -2.26 20.95 -11.95
N ALA A 154 -0.94 20.71 -12.04
CA ALA A 154 -0.07 21.48 -12.92
C ALA A 154 -0.45 21.29 -14.40
N LEU A 155 -0.68 20.05 -14.85
CA LEU A 155 -1.06 19.77 -16.22
C LEU A 155 -2.44 20.36 -16.55
N ALA A 156 -3.44 20.12 -15.71
CA ALA A 156 -4.79 20.65 -15.90
C ALA A 156 -4.79 22.19 -15.93
N SER A 157 -4.03 22.84 -15.05
CA SER A 157 -3.90 24.31 -15.04
C SER A 157 -3.23 24.82 -16.31
N PHE A 158 -2.18 24.14 -16.79
CA PHE A 158 -1.50 24.52 -18.04
C PHE A 158 -2.41 24.35 -19.26
N GLU A 159 -3.18 23.25 -19.34
CA GLU A 159 -4.11 23.00 -20.45
C GLU A 159 -5.27 23.99 -20.50
N ALA A 160 -5.71 24.49 -19.34
CA ALA A 160 -6.76 25.50 -19.24
C ALA A 160 -6.30 26.91 -19.64
N MET A 161 -4.99 27.18 -19.73
CA MET A 161 -4.47 28.50 -20.08
C MET A 161 -4.70 28.84 -21.58
N PRO A 162 -4.96 30.13 -21.91
CA PRO A 162 -4.89 30.63 -23.27
C PRO A 162 -3.55 30.31 -23.94
N LEU A 163 -3.53 30.23 -25.28
CA LEU A 163 -2.32 29.87 -26.03
C LEU A 163 -1.15 30.82 -25.76
N THR A 164 -1.43 32.12 -25.64
CA THR A 164 -0.43 33.16 -25.30
C THR A 164 0.22 32.90 -23.95
N ASP A 165 -0.58 32.50 -22.96
CA ASP A 165 -0.13 32.31 -21.59
C ASP A 165 0.64 31.00 -21.45
N ARG A 166 0.24 29.95 -22.19
CA ARG A 166 1.01 28.72 -22.32
C ARG A 166 2.41 28.98 -22.89
N GLN A 167 2.52 29.82 -23.91
CA GLN A 167 3.83 30.19 -24.50
C GLN A 167 4.69 30.95 -23.50
N ALA A 168 4.11 31.92 -22.78
CA ALA A 168 4.81 32.67 -21.73
C ALA A 168 5.28 31.74 -20.59
N PHE A 169 4.44 30.80 -20.16
CA PHE A 169 4.79 29.81 -19.14
C PHE A 169 5.96 28.92 -19.58
N LEU A 170 5.95 28.42 -20.82
CA LEU A 170 7.07 27.64 -21.37
C LEU A 170 8.37 28.46 -21.46
N ALA A 171 8.28 29.74 -21.86
CA ALA A 171 9.42 30.64 -21.88
C ALA A 171 10.01 30.83 -20.47
N TYR A 172 9.17 31.03 -19.46
CA TYR A 172 9.61 31.11 -18.07
C TYR A 172 10.32 29.84 -17.58
N VAL A 173 9.72 28.66 -17.78
CA VAL A 173 10.29 27.38 -17.32
C VAL A 173 11.61 27.06 -18.03
N SER A 174 11.71 27.34 -19.33
CA SER A 174 12.93 27.13 -20.10
C SER A 174 14.06 28.08 -19.67
N ALA A 175 13.76 29.36 -19.42
CA ALA A 175 14.72 30.32 -18.88
C ALA A 175 15.20 29.93 -17.47
N ALA A 176 14.28 29.52 -16.58
CA ALA A 176 14.61 29.07 -15.24
C ALA A 176 15.53 27.84 -15.23
N ARG A 177 15.32 26.90 -16.17
CA ARG A 177 16.18 25.72 -16.35
C ARG A 177 17.58 26.06 -16.86
N ALA A 178 17.72 27.13 -17.64
CA ALA A 178 19.02 27.59 -18.14
C ALA A 178 19.86 28.29 -17.04
N ALA A 179 19.23 28.73 -15.96
CA ALA A 179 19.87 29.44 -14.85
C ALA A 179 20.19 28.56 -13.62
N ALA A 180 19.82 27.27 -13.66
CA ALA A 180 20.00 26.28 -12.57
C ALA A 180 21.09 25.26 -12.92
#